data_AF-A0A2S3U5B0-F1
#
_entry.id   AF-A0A2S3U5B0-F1
#
_cell.length_a   1.000
_cell.length_b   1.000
_cell.length_c   1.000
_cell.angle_alpha   90.00
_cell.angle_beta   90.00
_cell.angle_gamma   90.00
#
_symmetry.space_group_name_H-M   'P 1'
#
loop_
_entity.id
_entity.type
_entity.pdbx_description
1 polymer ?
#
loop_
_entity_poly.entity_id
_entity_poly.type
_entity_poly.pdbx_seq_one_letter_code
_entity_poly.pdbx_strand_id
1 'polypeptide(L)'
;MNNWQRAVSIMRRPINLRKRKRLPIAMQAKLFETLADLLGNGFSFQQAFQFTLDVEGPAFQSLQPALGRLAAGDDLSMALRPYIAVDLYYQFLIAETHGELRRTLMQAGQLMRARAEQGRQIRRLLQYPCLLLILLLGTLGTVKAAILPSLAHGGNGSGTIANWQWFSGYHGHYLGDLLIAGWPSS
;
A
#
# COMPACT_ATOMS: atom_id res chain seq x y z
N MET A 1 20.25 -37.10 25.76
CA MET A 1 19.28 -35.98 25.81
C MET A 1 19.97 -34.78 25.16
N ASN A 2 19.63 -34.44 23.91
CA ASN A 2 20.60 -33.82 23.00
C ASN A 2 20.28 -32.32 22.79
N ASN A 3 21.33 -31.50 22.74
CA ASN A 3 21.30 -30.02 22.74
C ASN A 3 20.45 -29.37 21.61
N TRP A 4 20.09 -30.14 20.59
CA TRP A 4 19.24 -29.72 19.48
C TRP A 4 17.83 -29.33 19.89
N GLN A 5 17.30 -29.84 21.01
CA GLN A 5 15.96 -29.47 21.48
C GLN A 5 15.89 -28.07 22.11
N ARG A 6 17.03 -27.53 22.61
CA ARG A 6 17.09 -26.18 23.20
C ARG A 6 17.15 -25.08 22.16
N ALA A 7 17.69 -25.36 20.96
CA ALA A 7 17.77 -24.38 19.88
C ALA A 7 16.40 -24.12 19.21
N VAL A 8 15.53 -25.14 19.16
CA VAL A 8 14.24 -25.05 18.46
C VAL A 8 13.19 -24.24 19.24
N SER A 9 13.33 -24.08 20.55
CA SER A 9 12.35 -23.35 21.38
C SER A 9 12.44 -21.81 21.27
N ILE A 10 13.54 -21.28 20.70
CA ILE A 10 13.73 -19.82 20.56
C ILE A 10 12.94 -19.26 19.36
N MET A 11 12.53 -20.12 18.41
CA MET A 11 12.02 -19.71 17.10
C MET A 11 10.50 -19.86 16.94
N ARG A 12 9.75 -19.76 18.04
CA ARG A 12 8.27 -19.75 18.03
C ARG A 12 7.70 -18.52 18.75
N ARG A 13 8.28 -17.33 18.51
CA ARG A 13 7.55 -16.10 18.82
C ARG A 13 6.56 -15.84 17.69
N PRO A 14 5.24 -15.95 17.92
CA PRO A 14 4.29 -15.47 16.93
C PRO A 14 4.59 -13.98 16.74
N ILE A 15 4.91 -13.60 15.51
CA ILE A 15 5.11 -12.19 15.15
C ILE A 15 3.75 -11.54 15.33
N ASN A 16 3.53 -10.93 16.50
CA ASN A 16 2.31 -10.20 16.78
C ASN A 16 2.42 -8.87 16.04
N LEU A 17 2.14 -8.91 14.73
CA LEU A 17 2.00 -7.77 13.85
C LEU A 17 0.74 -7.01 14.24
N ARG A 18 0.76 -6.38 15.43
CA ARG A 18 -0.24 -5.38 15.78
C ARG A 18 -0.04 -4.24 14.79
N LYS A 19 -0.75 -4.29 13.65
CA LYS A 19 -0.77 -3.23 12.63
C LYS A 19 -1.05 -1.94 13.38
N ARG A 20 -0.03 -1.09 13.57
CA ARG A 20 -0.25 0.27 14.05
C ARG A 20 -1.24 0.90 13.08
N LYS A 21 -2.29 1.53 13.62
CA LYS A 21 -3.36 2.21 12.88
C LYS A 21 -2.82 3.50 12.24
N ARG A 22 -1.72 3.40 11.48
CA ARG A 22 -1.08 4.50 10.78
C ARG A 22 -1.92 4.84 9.56
N LEU A 23 -2.11 6.14 9.33
CA LEU A 23 -2.76 6.63 8.13
C LEU A 23 -1.94 6.22 6.89
N PRO A 24 -2.58 5.83 5.77
CA PRO A 24 -1.90 5.67 4.49
C PRO A 24 -1.13 6.94 4.11
N ILE A 25 0.05 6.80 3.50
CA ILE A 25 0.92 7.95 3.16
C ILE A 25 0.21 8.96 2.25
N ALA A 26 -0.55 8.50 1.25
CA ALA A 26 -1.32 9.38 0.38
C ALA A 26 -2.41 10.15 1.15
N MET A 27 -2.99 9.54 2.18
CA MET A 27 -4.00 10.16 3.04
C MET A 27 -3.37 11.19 3.98
N GLN A 28 -2.17 10.91 4.51
CA GLN A 28 -1.38 11.88 5.28
C GLN A 28 -1.01 13.10 4.43
N ALA A 29 -0.55 12.87 3.19
CA ALA A 29 -0.22 13.95 2.27
C ALA A 29 -1.41 14.89 2.10
N LYS A 30 -2.57 14.34 1.77
CA LYS A 30 -3.79 15.11 1.56
C LYS A 30 -4.25 15.85 2.81
N LEU A 31 -4.22 15.19 3.98
CA LEU A 31 -4.53 15.82 5.26
C LEU A 31 -3.64 17.05 5.50
N PHE A 32 -2.32 16.89 5.40
CA PHE A 32 -1.38 17.95 5.76
C PHE A 32 -1.35 19.09 4.75
N GLU A 33 -1.50 18.81 3.46
CA GLU A 33 -1.64 19.83 2.41
C GLU A 33 -2.92 20.66 2.64
N THR A 34 -4.07 20.01 2.79
CA THR A 34 -5.34 20.71 3.03
C THR A 34 -5.32 21.53 4.32
N LEU A 35 -4.76 20.99 5.41
CA LEU A 35 -4.61 21.74 6.65
C LEU A 35 -3.71 22.96 6.47
N ALA A 36 -2.55 22.82 5.81
CA ALA A 36 -1.64 23.93 5.58
C ALA A 36 -2.29 25.06 4.75
N ASP A 37 -3.04 24.69 3.71
CA ASP A 37 -3.75 25.63 2.85
C ASP A 37 -4.84 26.38 3.63
N LEU A 38 -5.67 25.66 4.38
CA LEU A 38 -6.76 26.26 5.17
C LEU A 38 -6.23 27.15 6.29
N LEU A 39 -5.19 26.72 7.01
CA LEU A 39 -4.51 27.57 7.99
C LEU A 39 -3.91 28.81 7.32
N GLY A 40 -3.39 28.68 6.09
CA GLY A 40 -2.91 29.81 5.28
C GLY A 40 -4.00 30.82 4.94
N ASN A 41 -5.23 30.34 4.75
CA ASN A 41 -6.42 31.14 4.45
C ASN A 41 -7.11 31.70 5.71
N GLY A 42 -6.53 31.51 6.90
CA GLY A 42 -7.05 32.07 8.15
C GLY A 42 -8.09 31.20 8.87
N PHE A 43 -8.31 29.96 8.43
CA PHE A 43 -9.13 29.02 9.18
C PHE A 43 -8.42 28.64 10.50
N SER A 44 -9.20 28.51 11.58
CA SER A 44 -8.67 27.90 12.80
C SER A 44 -8.35 26.42 12.59
N PHE A 45 -7.47 25.88 13.43
CA PHE A 45 -7.04 24.49 13.32
C PHE A 45 -8.21 23.49 13.34
N GLN A 46 -9.15 23.68 14.26
CA GLN A 46 -10.33 22.83 14.40
C GLN A 46 -11.23 22.92 13.16
N GLN A 47 -11.46 24.13 12.62
CA GLN A 47 -12.27 24.32 11.41
C GLN A 47 -11.62 23.67 10.20
N ALA A 48 -10.30 23.83 10.02
CA ALA A 48 -9.57 23.22 8.93
C ALA A 48 -9.63 21.69 8.99
N PHE A 49 -9.47 21.13 10.18
CA PHE A 49 -9.54 19.68 10.39
C PHE A 49 -10.94 19.14 10.13
N GLN A 50 -11.97 19.79 10.69
CA GLN A 50 -13.37 19.40 10.47
C GLN A 50 -13.74 19.46 8.98
N PHE A 51 -13.44 20.57 8.31
CA PHE A 51 -13.68 20.72 6.87
C PHE A 51 -13.01 19.60 6.06
N THR A 52 -11.77 19.25 6.41
CA THR A 52 -11.05 18.15 5.74
C THR A 52 -11.74 16.80 5.94
N LEU A 53 -12.26 16.51 7.14
CA LEU A 53 -13.03 15.28 7.39
C LEU A 53 -14.34 15.25 6.60
N ASP A 54 -15.02 16.39 6.51
CA ASP A 54 -16.31 16.52 5.84
C ASP A 54 -16.17 16.34 4.31
N VAL A 55 -15.11 16.90 3.71
CA VAL A 55 -14.84 16.79 2.27
C VAL A 55 -14.39 15.38 1.86
N GLU A 56 -13.55 14.72 2.64
CA GLU A 56 -13.02 13.39 2.29
C GLU A 56 -13.93 12.23 2.73
N GLY A 57 -14.89 12.48 3.62
CA GLY A 57 -15.94 11.55 4.01
C GLY A 57 -15.42 10.24 4.65
N PRO A 58 -15.86 9.05 4.17
CA PRO A 58 -15.64 7.77 4.86
C PRO A 58 -14.16 7.38 4.99
N ALA A 59 -13.30 7.83 4.08
CA ALA A 59 -11.86 7.56 4.15
C ALA A 59 -11.23 8.13 5.43
N PHE A 60 -11.74 9.28 5.89
CA PHE A 60 -11.21 10.04 7.02
C PHE A 60 -11.94 9.82 8.34
N GLN A 61 -12.98 8.98 8.37
CA GLN A 61 -13.71 8.66 9.62
C GLN A 61 -12.81 8.13 10.74
N SER A 62 -11.69 7.46 10.40
CA SER A 62 -10.73 6.99 11.39
C SER A 62 -10.10 8.10 12.23
N LEU A 63 -10.16 9.36 11.79
CA LEU A 63 -9.64 10.56 12.44
C LEU A 63 -10.67 11.32 13.27
N GLN A 64 -11.94 10.89 13.31
CA GLN A 64 -12.97 11.49 14.17
C GLN A 64 -12.54 11.61 15.65
N PRO A 65 -11.91 10.59 16.27
CA PRO A 65 -11.40 10.74 17.64
C PRO A 65 -10.31 11.81 17.79
N ALA A 66 -9.54 12.09 16.72
CA ALA A 66 -8.54 13.16 16.75
C ALA A 66 -9.21 14.54 16.72
N LEU A 67 -10.29 14.71 15.94
CA LEU A 67 -11.09 15.93 15.96
C LEU A 67 -11.68 16.21 17.35
N GLY A 68 -12.18 15.17 18.04
CA GLY A 68 -12.69 15.31 19.40
C GLY A 68 -11.64 15.77 20.41
N ARG A 69 -10.39 15.32 20.26
CA ARG A 69 -9.25 15.78 21.09
C ARG A 69 -8.86 17.23 20.81
N LEU A 70 -8.80 17.60 19.54
CA LEU A 70 -8.56 18.97 19.10
C LEU A 70 -9.64 19.92 19.65
N ALA A 71 -10.90 19.51 19.60
CA ALA A 71 -12.02 20.27 20.17
C ALA A 71 -11.95 20.39 21.70
N ALA A 72 -11.28 19.47 22.38
CA ALA A 72 -11.01 19.54 23.82
C ALA A 72 -9.82 20.44 24.18
N GLY A 73 -9.12 20.99 23.18
CA GLY A 73 -7.95 21.85 23.36
C GLY A 73 -6.61 21.10 23.35
N ASP A 74 -6.58 19.81 22.98
CA ASP A 74 -5.30 19.12 22.76
C ASP A 74 -4.59 19.70 21.53
N ASP A 75 -3.26 19.76 21.59
CA ASP A 75 -2.40 20.07 20.46
C ASP A 75 -2.57 19.04 19.32
N LEU A 76 -2.36 19.49 18.07
CA LEU A 76 -2.39 18.63 16.88
C LEU A 76 -1.41 17.47 17.00
N SER A 77 -0.17 17.74 17.45
CA SER A 77 0.84 16.70 17.59
C SER A 77 0.33 15.57 18.50
N MET A 78 -0.35 15.91 19.60
CA MET A 78 -0.94 14.94 20.52
C MET A 78 -2.16 14.21 19.93
N ALA A 79 -3.05 14.94 19.24
CA ALA A 79 -4.23 14.37 18.60
C ALA A 79 -3.87 13.37 17.49
N LEU A 80 -2.84 13.66 16.70
CA LEU A 80 -2.38 12.82 15.58
C LEU A 80 -1.37 11.75 15.96
N ARG A 81 -0.79 11.77 17.16
CA ARG A 81 0.22 10.82 17.65
C ARG A 81 -0.04 9.33 17.31
N PRO A 82 -1.26 8.77 17.42
CA PRO A 82 -1.49 7.36 17.07
C PRO A 82 -1.52 7.08 15.57
N TYR A 83 -1.70 8.11 14.72
CA TYR A 83 -1.90 8.00 13.29
C TYR A 83 -0.64 8.29 12.46
N ILE A 84 0.34 9.00 13.02
CA ILE A 84 1.56 9.46 12.33
C ILE A 84 2.82 8.74 12.82
N ALA A 85 3.92 8.93 12.09
CA ALA A 85 5.24 8.48 12.51
C ALA A 85 5.77 9.35 13.66
N VAL A 86 6.67 8.78 14.47
CA VAL A 86 7.26 9.47 15.63
C VAL A 86 8.06 10.72 15.19
N ASP A 87 8.72 10.66 14.04
CA ASP A 87 9.47 11.80 13.50
C ASP A 87 8.55 13.00 13.20
N LEU A 88 7.39 12.73 12.57
CA LEU A 88 6.38 13.76 12.29
C LEU A 88 5.77 14.33 13.57
N TYR A 89 5.58 13.50 14.60
CA TYR A 89 5.09 13.96 15.89
C TYR A 89 6.00 15.05 16.49
N TYR A 90 7.31 14.82 16.53
CA TYR A 90 8.25 15.81 17.07
C TYR A 90 8.34 17.06 16.19
N GLN A 91 8.28 16.91 14.87
CA GLN A 91 8.25 18.04 13.95
C GLN A 91 7.03 18.93 14.20
N PHE A 92 5.84 18.33 14.35
CA PHE A 92 4.63 19.08 14.66
C PHE A 92 4.67 19.70 16.06
N LEU A 93 5.14 18.97 17.08
CA LEU A 93 5.25 19.50 18.44
C LEU A 93 6.13 20.76 18.49
N ILE A 94 7.31 20.71 17.88
CA ILE A 94 8.23 21.85 17.82
C ILE A 94 7.57 22.99 17.02
N ALA A 95 6.96 22.68 15.88
CA ALA A 95 6.33 23.69 15.04
C ALA A 95 5.11 24.37 15.71
N GLU A 96 4.37 23.65 16.55
CA GLU A 96 3.29 24.20 17.37
C GLU A 96 3.84 25.19 18.39
N THR A 97 4.89 24.81 19.13
CA THR A 97 5.50 25.68 20.15
C THR A 97 6.13 26.95 19.58
N HIS A 98 6.62 26.92 18.33
CA HIS A 98 7.28 28.05 17.67
C HIS A 98 6.39 28.80 16.66
N GLY A 99 5.12 28.41 16.49
CA GLY A 99 4.20 29.08 15.56
C GLY A 99 4.46 28.80 14.07
N GLU A 100 5.32 27.83 13.74
CA GLU A 100 5.70 27.45 12.37
C GLU A 100 4.90 26.23 11.85
N LEU A 101 3.77 25.92 12.50
CA LEU A 101 2.96 24.72 12.20
C LEU A 101 2.51 24.66 10.74
N ARG A 102 2.01 25.78 10.18
CA ARG A 102 1.56 25.83 8.78
C ARG A 102 2.67 25.42 7.82
N ARG A 103 3.87 25.98 8.00
CA ARG A 103 5.03 25.69 7.15
C ARG A 103 5.44 24.22 7.26
N THR A 104 5.42 23.69 8.48
CA THR A 104 5.78 22.29 8.76
C THR A 104 4.76 21.31 8.19
N LEU A 105 3.46 21.62 8.27
CA LEU A 105 2.40 20.86 7.63
C LEU A 105 2.56 20.84 6.11
N MET A 106 2.85 21.99 5.49
CA MET A 106 3.08 22.08 4.05
C MET A 106 4.26 21.21 3.60
N GLN A 107 5.39 21.30 4.32
CA GLN A 107 6.58 20.47 4.05
C GLN A 107 6.31 18.98 4.26
N ALA A 108 5.61 18.61 5.34
CA ALA A 108 5.23 17.24 5.61
C ALA A 108 4.29 16.68 4.54
N GLY A 109 3.32 17.49 4.09
CA GLY A 109 2.41 17.18 2.99
C GLY A 109 3.15 16.86 1.70
N GLN A 110 4.00 17.79 1.24
CA GLN A 110 4.84 17.62 0.05
C GLN A 110 5.74 16.38 0.15
N LEU A 111 6.35 16.14 1.32
CA LEU A 111 7.17 14.94 1.55
C LEU A 111 6.34 13.66 1.43
N MET A 112 5.17 13.59 2.05
CA MET A 112 4.30 12.42 1.96
C MET A 112 3.79 12.21 0.53
N ARG A 113 3.50 13.29 -0.20
CA ARG A 113 3.09 13.24 -1.61
C ARG A 113 4.19 12.67 -2.49
N ALA A 114 5.41 13.18 -2.37
CA ALA A 114 6.57 12.67 -3.09
C ALA A 114 6.80 11.17 -2.81
N ARG A 115 6.67 10.74 -1.54
CA ARG A 115 6.78 9.32 -1.17
C ARG A 115 5.66 8.46 -1.79
N ALA A 116 4.43 8.97 -1.83
CA ALA A 116 3.32 8.27 -2.47
C ALA A 116 3.54 8.11 -3.98
N GLU A 117 4.04 9.14 -4.65
CA GLU A 117 4.36 9.14 -6.08
C GLU A 117 5.51 8.18 -6.40
N GLN A 118 6.59 8.21 -5.61
CA GLN A 118 7.71 7.27 -5.73
C GLN A 118 7.25 5.81 -5.62
N GLY A 119 6.41 5.49 -4.62
CA GLY A 119 5.87 4.14 -4.46
C GLY A 119 5.03 3.70 -5.65
N ARG A 120 4.24 4.61 -6.24
CA ARG A 120 3.47 4.33 -7.46
C ARG A 120 4.38 4.11 -8.67
N GLN A 121 5.44 4.91 -8.81
CA GLN A 121 6.40 4.78 -9.90
C GLN A 121 7.17 3.46 -9.83
N ILE A 122 7.65 3.08 -8.65
CA ILE A 122 8.32 1.79 -8.44
C ILE A 122 7.38 0.63 -8.81
N ARG A 123 6.12 0.68 -8.35
CA ARG A 123 5.14 -0.34 -8.68
C ARG A 123 4.88 -0.43 -10.19
N ARG A 124 4.83 0.71 -10.87
CA ARG A 124 4.66 0.78 -12.33
C ARG A 124 5.87 0.20 -13.07
N LEU A 125 7.09 0.49 -12.62
CA LEU A 125 8.32 -0.05 -13.21
C LEU A 125 8.44 -1.57 -13.00
N LEU A 126 7.96 -2.10 -11.87
CA LEU A 126 7.99 -3.53 -11.56
C LEU A 126 6.87 -4.33 -12.23
N GLN A 127 5.83 -3.68 -12.73
CA GLN A 127 4.69 -4.35 -13.35
C GLN A 127 5.11 -5.14 -14.62
N TYR A 128 5.96 -4.55 -15.46
CA TYR A 128 6.46 -5.20 -16.69
C TYR A 128 7.37 -6.42 -16.40
N PRO A 129 8.41 -6.32 -15.54
CA PRO A 129 9.23 -7.47 -15.12
C PRO A 129 8.40 -8.61 -14.51
N CYS A 130 7.40 -8.29 -13.68
CA CYS A 130 6.53 -9.31 -13.08
C CYS A 130 5.68 -10.04 -14.12
N LEU A 131 5.12 -9.33 -15.10
CA LEU A 131 4.35 -9.96 -16.19
C LEU A 131 5.23 -10.94 -16.99
N LEU A 132 6.45 -10.52 -17.32
CA LEU A 132 7.41 -11.35 -18.03
C LEU A 132 7.80 -12.59 -17.22
N LEU A 133 8.03 -12.43 -15.92
CA LEU A 133 8.31 -13.56 -15.03
C LEU A 133 7.13 -14.54 -14.94
N ILE A 134 5.89 -14.05 -14.85
CA ILE A 134 4.69 -14.90 -14.87
C ILE A 134 4.61 -15.69 -16.18
N LEU A 135 4.85 -15.04 -17.31
CA LEU A 135 4.88 -15.70 -18.62
C LEU A 135 5.96 -16.78 -18.67
N LEU A 136 7.17 -16.46 -18.22
CA LEU A 136 8.31 -17.40 -18.20
C LEU A 136 8.05 -18.60 -17.29
N LEU A 137 7.54 -18.36 -16.08
CA LEU A 137 7.18 -19.44 -15.16
C LEU A 137 6.01 -20.26 -15.69
N GLY A 138 5.05 -19.63 -16.38
CA GLY A 138 3.93 -20.30 -17.04
C GLY A 138 4.38 -21.24 -18.16
N THR A 139 5.33 -20.81 -19.01
CA THR A 139 5.88 -21.67 -20.07
C THR A 139 6.70 -22.82 -19.49
N LEU A 140 7.57 -22.55 -18.51
CA LEU A 140 8.32 -23.60 -17.81
C LEU A 140 7.42 -24.61 -17.10
N GLY A 141 6.36 -24.13 -16.44
CA GLY A 141 5.34 -24.96 -15.80
C GLY A 141 4.64 -25.87 -16.81
N THR A 142 4.25 -25.32 -17.96
CA THR A 142 3.66 -26.09 -19.07
C THR A 142 4.60 -27.19 -19.56
N VAL A 143 5.87 -26.87 -19.79
CA VAL A 143 6.89 -27.86 -20.20
C VAL A 143 7.00 -28.99 -19.18
N LYS A 144 7.09 -28.64 -17.89
CA LYS A 144 7.22 -29.61 -16.79
C LYS A 144 5.97 -30.50 -16.64
N ALA A 145 4.78 -29.94 -16.79
CA ALA A 145 3.53 -30.65 -16.58
C ALA A 145 3.08 -31.47 -17.80
N ALA A 146 3.31 -30.99 -19.03
CA ALA A 146 2.78 -31.62 -20.25
C ALA A 146 3.84 -32.35 -21.09
N ILE A 147 5.06 -31.81 -21.18
CA ILE A 147 6.10 -32.33 -22.09
C ILE A 147 6.93 -33.44 -21.43
N LEU A 148 7.31 -33.28 -20.16
CA LEU A 148 8.07 -34.31 -19.45
C LEU A 148 7.35 -35.67 -19.30
N PRO A 149 6.06 -35.75 -18.93
CA PRO A 149 5.38 -37.05 -18.83
C PRO A 149 5.16 -37.72 -20.19
N SER A 150 5.00 -36.97 -21.29
CA SER A 150 4.83 -37.54 -22.63
C SER A 150 6.12 -38.15 -23.17
N LEU A 151 7.28 -37.59 -22.80
CA LEU A 151 8.59 -38.21 -23.07
C LEU A 151 8.82 -39.46 -22.20
N ALA A 152 8.40 -39.43 -20.93
CA ALA A 152 8.54 -40.57 -20.02
C ALA A 152 7.63 -41.76 -20.40
N HIS A 153 6.46 -41.51 -20.98
CA HIS A 153 5.56 -42.55 -21.51
C HIS A 153 5.82 -42.88 -22.99
N GLY A 154 6.80 -42.24 -23.62
CA GLY A 154 7.21 -42.42 -25.02
C GLY A 154 8.01 -43.69 -25.24
N GLY A 155 7.41 -44.82 -24.92
CA GLY A 155 7.93 -46.16 -25.13
C GLY A 155 6.96 -47.12 -25.82
N ASN A 156 5.75 -46.70 -26.22
CA ASN A 156 4.90 -47.45 -27.17
C ASN A 156 3.86 -46.53 -27.83
N GLY A 157 3.82 -46.57 -29.17
CA GLY A 157 3.17 -45.59 -30.02
C GLY A 157 1.65 -45.46 -29.86
N SER A 158 1.22 -44.21 -29.64
CA SER A 158 0.06 -43.60 -30.27
C SER A 158 0.19 -42.10 -30.03
N GLY A 159 0.49 -41.34 -31.09
CA GLY A 159 0.65 -39.89 -31.01
C GLY A 159 -0.67 -39.23 -30.65
N THR A 160 -0.92 -39.04 -29.36
CA THR A 160 -1.98 -38.17 -28.88
C THR A 160 -1.57 -36.74 -29.21
N ILE A 161 -2.12 -36.25 -30.31
CA ILE A 161 -2.09 -34.84 -30.67
C ILE A 161 -2.59 -34.07 -29.44
N ALA A 162 -1.76 -33.19 -28.89
CA ALA A 162 -2.17 -32.33 -27.78
C ALA A 162 -3.44 -31.57 -28.20
N ASN A 163 -4.57 -31.88 -27.58
CA ASN A 163 -5.86 -31.30 -27.94
C ASN A 163 -5.91 -29.83 -27.49
N TRP A 164 -5.76 -28.90 -28.44
CA TRP A 164 -5.77 -27.45 -28.22
C TRP A 164 -7.11 -26.90 -27.67
N GLN A 165 -8.17 -27.72 -27.58
CA GLN A 165 -9.45 -27.34 -26.99
C GLN A 165 -9.39 -27.12 -25.46
N TRP A 166 -8.36 -27.63 -24.77
CA TRP A 166 -8.16 -27.34 -23.35
C TRP A 166 -7.55 -25.95 -23.11
N PHE A 167 -6.77 -25.44 -24.07
CA PHE A 167 -6.20 -24.08 -24.01
C PHE A 167 -7.27 -23.00 -24.24
N SER A 168 -8.27 -23.24 -25.08
CA SER A 168 -9.40 -22.32 -25.27
C SER A 168 -10.40 -22.33 -24.10
N GLY A 169 -10.43 -23.39 -23.28
CA GLY A 169 -11.42 -23.57 -22.21
C GLY A 169 -11.12 -22.85 -20.89
N TYR A 170 -9.87 -22.47 -20.61
CA TYR A 170 -9.49 -21.95 -19.29
C TYR A 170 -8.94 -20.51 -19.26
N HIS A 171 -8.65 -19.89 -20.42
CA HIS A 171 -7.94 -18.61 -20.47
C HIS A 171 -8.59 -17.53 -21.38
N GLY A 172 -9.90 -17.59 -21.61
CA GLY A 172 -10.61 -16.65 -22.50
C GLY A 172 -11.11 -15.36 -21.84
N HIS A 173 -11.37 -15.34 -20.52
CA HIS A 173 -12.17 -14.24 -19.92
C HIS A 173 -11.41 -13.30 -18.98
N TYR A 174 -10.16 -13.57 -18.60
CA TYR A 174 -9.43 -12.73 -17.63
C TYR A 174 -8.25 -11.93 -18.21
N LEU A 175 -7.72 -12.34 -19.37
CA LEU A 175 -6.60 -11.62 -20.02
C LEU A 175 -7.06 -10.40 -20.83
N GLY A 176 -8.29 -10.42 -21.36
CA GLY A 176 -8.88 -9.27 -22.08
C GLY A 176 -9.13 -8.08 -21.17
N ASP A 177 -9.73 -8.31 -20.01
CA ASP A 177 -10.09 -7.23 -19.06
C ASP A 177 -8.85 -6.54 -18.46
N LEU A 178 -7.74 -7.25 -18.28
CA LEU A 178 -6.50 -6.67 -17.74
C LEU A 178 -5.73 -5.84 -18.78
N LEU A 179 -5.90 -6.12 -20.07
CA LEU A 179 -5.30 -5.37 -21.18
C LEU A 179 -6.07 -4.07 -21.49
N ILE A 180 -7.40 -4.09 -21.36
CA ILE A 180 -8.24 -2.91 -21.65
C ILE A 180 -8.23 -1.92 -20.46
N ALA A 181 -8.18 -2.39 -19.22
CA ALA A 181 -8.16 -1.52 -18.04
C ALA A 181 -6.83 -0.74 -17.83
N GLY A 182 -5.76 -1.10 -18.55
CA GLY A 182 -4.44 -0.47 -18.46
C GLY A 182 -4.14 0.58 -19.54
N TRP A 183 -5.04 0.81 -20.50
CA TRP A 183 -4.81 1.74 -21.60
C TRP A 183 -5.09 3.18 -21.16
N PRO A 184 -4.11 4.10 -21.21
CA PRO A 184 -4.38 5.51 -20.98
C PRO A 184 -5.13 6.06 -22.21
N SER A 185 -6.43 6.31 -22.05
CA SER A 185 -7.17 7.17 -22.99
C SER A 185 -6.66 8.59 -22.81
N SER A 186 -5.82 9.03 -23.76
CA SER A 186 -5.53 10.44 -24.04
C SER A 186 -6.78 11.17 -24.50
#